data_AF-R6ZQ40-F1
#
_entry.id   AF-R6ZQ40-F1
#
_cell.length_a   1.000
_cell.length_b   1.000
_cell.length_c   1.000
_cell.angle_alpha   90.00
_cell.angle_beta   90.00
_cell.angle_gamma   90.00
#
_symmetry.space_group_name_H-M   'P 1'
#
loop_
_entity.id
_entity.type
_entity.pdbx_description
1 polymer ?
#
loop_
_entity_poly.entity_id
_entity_poly.type
_entity_poly.pdbx_seq_one_letter_code
_entity_poly.pdbx_strand_id
1 'polypeptide(L)' 'MKENVNEIVMLQYRIKRYQAMGNGAMCQALNSKLQKLLARQA' A
#
# COMPACT_ATOMS: atom_id res chain seq x y z
N MET A 1 16.55 2.27 4.71
CA MET A 1 15.61 1.30 5.30
C MET A 1 14.41 1.96 6.01
N LYS A 2 14.58 2.97 6.89
CA LYS A 2 13.45 3.63 7.58
C LYS A 2 12.39 4.23 6.65
N GLU A 3 12.81 4.80 5.51
CA GLU A 3 11.88 5.42 4.54
C GLU A 3 10.95 4.40 3.85
N ASN A 4 11.46 3.20 3.53
CA ASN A 4 10.65 2.13 2.91
C ASN A 4 9.58 1.60 3.88
N VAL A 5 9.90 1.51 5.18
CA VAL A 5 8.94 1.13 6.22
C VAL A 5 7.84 2.20 6.35
N ASN A 6 8.22 3.48 6.36
CA ASN A 6 7.26 4.59 6.40
C ASN A 6 6.33 4.57 5.17
N GLU A 7 6.86 4.32 3.97
CA GLU A 7 6.05 4.24 2.75
C GLU A 7 5.08 3.05 2.78
N ILE A 8 5.50 1.88 3.29
CA ILE A 8 4.62 0.72 3.48
C ILE A 8 3.46 1.03 4.41
N VAL A 9 3.74 1.63 5.57
CA VAL A 9 2.71 2.00 6.55
C VAL A 9 1.70 2.96 5.93
N MET A 10 2.17 3.95 5.18
CA MET A 10 1.31 4.92 4.49
C MET A 10 0.46 4.27 3.39
N LEU A 11 0.99 3.29 2.65
CA LEU A 11 0.24 2.54 1.65
C LEU A 11 -0.87 1.71 2.30
N GLN A 12 -0.56 0.97 3.36
CA GLN A 12 -1.56 0.17 4.08
C GLN A 12 -2.69 1.04 4.65
N TYR A 13 -2.37 2.21 5.18
CA TYR A 13 -3.38 3.17 5.66
C TYR A 13 -4.31 3.61 4.53
N ARG A 14 -3.77 4.01 3.37
CA ARG A 14 -4.57 4.44 2.21
C ARG A 14 -5.45 3.32 1.67
N ILE A 15 -4.93 2.09 1.59
CA ILE A 15 -5.69 0.91 1.16
C ILE A 15 -6.90 0.69 2.08
N LYS A 16 -6.70 0.68 3.40
CA LYS A 16 -7.80 0.52 4.38
C LYS A 16 -8.88 1.60 4.21
N ARG A 17 -8.47 2.86 3.97
CA ARG A 17 -9.40 3.97 3.75
C ARG A 17 -10.22 3.78 2.47
N TYR A 18 -9.58 3.45 1.35
CA TYR A 18 -10.29 3.22 0.09
C TYR A 18 -11.16 1.97 0.12
N GLN A 19 -10.77 0.95 0.88
CA GLN A 19 -11.57 -0.24 1.08
C GLN A 19 -12.85 0.08 1.84
N ALA A 20 -12.79 0.87 2.92
CA ALA A 20 -13.96 1.33 3.66
C ALA A 20 -14.91 2.20 2.81
N MET A 21 -14.36 2.92 1.83
CA MET A 21 -15.13 3.71 0.86
C MET A 21 -15.68 2.87 -0.32
N GLY A 22 -15.42 1.57 -0.37
CA GLY A 22 -15.83 0.70 -1.49
C GLY A 22 -15.07 0.94 -2.80
N ASN A 23 -13.96 1.68 -2.78
CA ASN A 23 -13.17 1.98 -3.96
C ASN A 23 -12.13 0.88 -4.24
N GLY A 24 -12.60 -0.23 -4.83
CA GLY A 24 -11.78 -1.38 -5.16
C GLY A 24 -10.66 -1.10 -6.16
N ALA A 25 -10.89 -0.22 -7.13
CA ALA A 25 -9.89 0.14 -8.15
C ALA A 25 -8.65 0.81 -7.52
N MET A 26 -8.87 1.77 -6.61
CA MET A 26 -7.75 2.40 -5.89
C MET A 26 -7.06 1.44 -4.93
N CYS A 27 -7.80 0.53 -4.28
CA CYS A 27 -7.20 -0.51 -3.45
C CYS A 27 -6.24 -1.40 -4.26
N GLN A 28 -6.66 -1.84 -5.45
CA GLN A 28 -5.83 -2.65 -6.34
C GLN A 28 -4.57 -1.89 -6.78
N ALA A 29 -4.71 -0.63 -7.21
CA ALA A 29 -3.56 0.17 -7.62
C ALA A 29 -2.52 0.34 -6.50
N LEU A 30 -2.99 0.62 -5.28
CA LEU A 30 -2.12 0.78 -4.11
C LEU A 30 -1.51 -0.55 -3.63
N ASN A 31 -2.27 -1.65 -3.69
CA ASN A 31 -1.77 -2.99 -3.36
C ASN A 31 -0.64 -3.42 -4.32
N SER A 32 -0.77 -3.14 -5.62
CA SER A 32 0.29 -3.41 -6.59
C SER A 32 1.58 -2.66 -6.26
N LYS A 33 1.48 -1.41 -5.78
CA LYS A 33 2.66 -0.65 -5.33
C LYS A 33 3.24 -1.24 -4.04
N LEU A 34 2.40 -1.63 -3.08
CA LEU A 34 2.82 -2.25 -1.83
C LEU A 34 3.57 -3.57 -2.08
N GLN A 35 3.07 -4.44 -2.96
CA GLN A 35 3.72 -5.70 -3.32
C GLN A 35 5.11 -5.49 -3.91
N LYS A 36 5.28 -4.50 -4.80
CA LYS A 36 6.60 -4.16 -5.38
C LYS A 36 7.60 -3.70 -4.33
N LEU A 37 7.16 -2.94 -3.32
CA LEU A 37 8.04 -2.48 -2.24
C LEU A 37 8.41 -3.58 -1.25
N LEU A 38 7.50 -4.53 -1.00
CA LEU A 38 7.77 -5.71 -0.18
C LEU A 38 8.75 -6.65 -0.90
N ALA A 39 8.56 -6.88 -2.20
CA ALA A 39 9.45 -7.71 -3.00
C ALA A 39 10.88 -7.16 -3.14
N ARG A 40 11.07 -5.84 -2.95
CA ARG A 40 12.39 -5.19 -2.93
C ARG A 40 13.08 -5.23 -1.56
N GLN A 41 12.35 -5.57 -0.50
CA GLN A 41 12.87 -5.69 0.87
C GLN A 41 13.13 -7.14 1.29
N ALA A 42 12.55 -8.10 0.58
CA ALA A 42 12.90 -9.51 0.66
C ALA A 42 14.22 -9.78 -0.08
#